data_AF-A0A2X2CY28-F1
#
_entry.id   AF-A0A2X2CY28-F1
#
_cell.length_a   1.000
_cell.length_b   1.000
_cell.length_c   1.000
_cell.angle_alpha   90.00
_cell.angle_beta   90.00
_cell.angle_gamma   90.00
#
_symmetry.space_group_name_H-M   'P 1'
#
loop_
_entity.id
_entity.type
_entity.pdbx_description
1 polymer ?
#
loop_
_entity_poly.entity_id
_entity_poly.type
_entity_poly.pdbx_seq_one_letter_code
_entity_poly.pdbx_strand_id
1 'polypeptide(L)' 'MKKVLESAIANAEHNDGADIDDLKVAKIFVDEGPSMKRIMPRAKGRADRILKRTSHITVVVSDR' A
#
# COMPACT_ATOMS: atom_id res chain seq x y z
N MET A 1 2.52 -6.39 -0.99
CA MET A 1 1.12 -6.61 -1.42
C MET A 1 0.49 -7.81 -0.73
N LYS A 2 1.10 -9.01 -0.78
CA LYS A 2 0.59 -10.22 -0.10
C LYS A 2 0.16 -10.00 1.37
N LYS A 3 1.01 -9.35 2.19
CA LYS A 3 0.68 -9.01 3.58
C LYS A 3 -0.60 -8.18 3.76
N VAL A 4 -0.88 -7.26 2.83
CA VAL A 4 -2.09 -6.41 2.90
C VAL A 4 -3.33 -7.22 2.54
N LEU A 5 -3.21 -8.13 1.56
CA LEU A 5 -4.29 -9.05 1.21
C LEU A 5 -4.60 -10.04 2.34
N GLU A 6 -3.58 -10.66 2.93
CA GLU A 6 -3.73 -11.56 4.08
C GLU A 6 -4.38 -10.84 5.26
N SER A 7 -3.99 -9.59 5.52
CA SER A 7 -4.63 -8.76 6.54
C SER A 7 -6.09 -8.44 6.21
N ALA A 8 -6.43 -8.22 4.94
CA ALA A 8 -7.81 -7.95 4.52
C ALA A 8 -8.70 -9.19 4.69
N ILE A 9 -8.18 -10.39 4.35
CA ILE A 9 -8.87 -11.66 4.57
C ILE A 9 -9.10 -11.90 6.06
N ALA A 10 -8.07 -11.72 6.90
CA ALA A 10 -8.20 -11.90 8.35
C ALA A 10 -9.20 -10.92 8.99
N ASN A 11 -9.27 -9.69 8.48
CA ASN A 11 -10.27 -8.71 8.94
C ASN A 11 -11.70 -9.14 8.56
N ALA A 12 -11.90 -9.64 7.34
CA ALA A 12 -13.21 -10.11 6.87
C ALA A 12 -13.68 -11.37 7.62
N GLU A 13 -12.77 -12.29 7.92
CA GLU A 13 -13.05 -13.48 8.73
C GLU A 13 -13.42 -13.11 10.18
N HIS A 14 -12.58 -12.30 10.84
CA HIS A 14 -12.73 -12.02 12.28
C HIS A 14 -13.85 -11.02 12.59
N ASN A 15 -14.01 -9.95 11.79
CA ASN A 15 -14.93 -8.87 12.12
C ASN A 15 -16.29 -9.02 11.41
N ASP A 16 -16.29 -9.52 10.18
CA ASP A 16 -17.50 -9.62 9.36
C ASP A 16 -18.03 -11.06 9.26
N GLY A 17 -17.29 -12.05 9.78
CA GLY A 17 -17.69 -13.46 9.80
C GLY A 17 -17.81 -14.09 8.41
N ALA A 18 -17.12 -13.53 7.42
CA ALA A 18 -17.18 -13.97 6.04
C ALA A 18 -16.38 -15.28 5.82
N ASP A 19 -16.86 -16.14 4.93
CA ASP A 19 -16.13 -17.34 4.52
C ASP A 19 -14.96 -16.97 3.59
N ILE A 20 -13.77 -17.51 3.88
CA ILE A 20 -12.54 -17.23 3.14
C ILE A 20 -12.66 -17.68 1.68
N ASP A 21 -13.38 -18.77 1.43
CA ASP A 21 -13.50 -19.37 0.10
C ASP A 21 -14.39 -18.52 -0.84
N ASP A 22 -15.29 -17.71 -0.28
CA ASP A 22 -16.20 -16.85 -1.03
C ASP A 22 -15.63 -15.44 -1.29
N LEU A 23 -14.59 -15.03 -0.55
CA LEU A 23 -13.99 -13.70 -0.67
C LEU A 23 -13.23 -13.50 -1.99
N LYS A 24 -13.60 -12.43 -2.71
CA LYS A 24 -12.93 -11.97 -3.92
C LYS A 24 -12.39 -10.57 -3.74
N VAL A 25 -11.32 -10.25 -4.47
CA VAL A 25 -10.76 -8.88 -4.49
C VAL A 25 -11.66 -8.00 -5.35
N ALA A 26 -12.50 -7.20 -4.71
CA ALA A 26 -13.42 -6.30 -5.39
C ALA A 26 -12.72 -5.04 -5.93
N LYS A 27 -11.81 -4.45 -5.14
CA LYS A 27 -11.05 -3.25 -5.55
C LYS A 27 -9.63 -3.32 -5.03
N ILE A 28 -8.69 -2.86 -5.85
CA ILE A 28 -7.31 -2.69 -5.47
C ILE A 28 -6.75 -1.45 -6.16
N PHE A 29 -6.19 -0.54 -5.37
CA PHE A 29 -5.55 0.67 -5.89
C PHE A 29 -4.41 1.12 -4.99
N VAL A 30 -3.50 1.89 -5.58
CA VAL A 30 -2.29 2.37 -4.93
C VAL A 30 -2.19 3.86 -5.17
N ASP A 31 -2.30 4.63 -4.10
CA ASP A 31 -2.21 6.08 -4.12
C ASP A 31 -0.81 6.54 -3.72
N GLU A 32 -0.44 7.74 -4.18
CA GLU A 32 0.82 8.36 -3.78
C GLU A 32 0.74 8.85 -2.34
N GLY A 33 1.72 8.45 -1.53
CA GLY A 33 1.92 8.95 -0.17
C GLY A 33 2.88 10.14 -0.13
N PRO A 34 3.09 10.74 1.05
CA PRO A 34 4.03 11.84 1.21
C PRO A 34 5.45 11.42 0.81
N SER A 35 6.08 12.23 -0.05
CA SER A 35 7.46 12.02 -0.48
C SER A 35 8.45 12.67 0.49
N MET A 36 9.38 11.88 1.04
CA MET A 36 10.46 12.40 1.87
C MET A 36 11.56 13.00 1.00
N LYS A 37 11.94 14.26 1.28
CA LYS A 37 13.00 14.97 0.58
C LYS A 37 14.35 14.74 1.27
N ARG A 38 15.38 14.39 0.50
CA ARG A 38 16.77 14.27 0.96
C ARG A 38 17.70 15.01 0.00
N ILE A 39 18.82 15.50 0.53
CA ILE A 39 19.85 16.17 -0.26
C ILE A 39 20.92 15.15 -0.63
N MET A 40 21.33 15.13 -1.89
CA MET A 40 22.46 14.35 -2.38
C MET A 40 23.57 15.32 -2.83
N PRO A 41 24.75 15.30 -2.18
CA PRO A 41 25.87 16.11 -2.64
C PRO A 41 26.36 15.64 -4.01
N ARG A 42 26.70 16.58 -4.89
CA ARG A 42 27.24 16.34 -6.23
C ARG A 42 28.55 17.09 -6.42
N ALA A 43 29.27 16.76 -7.49
CA ALA A 43 30.52 17.43 -7.85
C ALA A 43 30.34 18.94 -8.02
N LYS A 44 31.43 19.69 -7.84
CA LYS A 44 31.49 21.16 -7.98
C LYS A 44 30.55 21.92 -7.04
N GLY A 45 30.38 21.45 -5.79
CA GLY A 45 29.59 22.13 -4.76
C GLY A 45 28.08 22.14 -5.02
N ARG A 46 27.58 21.27 -5.91
CA ARG A 46 26.15 21.19 -6.25
C ARG A 46 25.43 20.22 -5.32
N ALA A 47 24.12 20.38 -5.19
CA ALA A 47 23.28 19.52 -4.38
C ALA A 47 21.96 19.23 -5.12
N ASP A 48 21.65 17.95 -5.29
CA ASP A 48 20.40 17.51 -5.89
C ASP A 48 19.41 17.05 -4.82
N ARG A 49 18.13 17.07 -5.15
CA ARG A 49 17.07 16.56 -4.27
C ARG A 49 16.69 15.14 -4.67
N ILE A 50 16.83 14.20 -3.75
CA ILE A 50 16.25 12.86 -3.86
C ILE A 50 14.86 12.88 -3.24
N LEU A 51 13.86 12.42 -3.98
CA LEU A 51 12.52 12.14 -3.46
C LEU A 51 12.42 10.65 -3.13
N LYS A 52 12.29 10.33 -1.85
CA LYS A 52 11.96 8.99 -1.37
C LYS A 52 10.44 8.89 -1.32
N ARG A 53 9.85 8.38 -2.41
CA ARG A 53 8.39 8.24 -2.57
C ARG A 53 7.85 7.15 -1.66
N THR A 54 6.63 7.34 -1.18
CA THR A 54 5.87 6.35 -0.43
C THR A 54 4.51 6.15 -1.10
N SER A 55 3.78 5.11 -0.73
CA SER A 55 2.46 4.82 -1.27
C SER A 55 1.52 4.27 -0.21
N HIS A 56 0.23 4.48 -0.43
CA HIS A 56 -0.85 3.87 0.33
C HIS A 56 -1.49 2.78 -0.54
N ILE A 57 -1.55 1.55 -0.01
CA ILE A 57 -2.14 0.40 -0.72
C ILE A 57 -3.46 0.10 -0.05
N THR A 58 -4.54 0.18 -0.83
CA THR A 58 -5.89 -0.16 -0.37
C THR A 58 -6.35 -1.42 -1.09
N VAL A 59 -6.80 -2.40 -0.32
CA VAL A 59 -7.37 -3.66 -0.82
C VAL A 59 -8.76 -3.81 -0.21
N VAL A 60 -9.76 -4.02 -1.06
CA VAL A 60 -11.14 -4.27 -0.65
C VAL A 60 -11.50 -5.67 -1.09
N VAL A 61 -11.92 -6.48 -0.12
CA VAL A 61 -12.44 -7.83 -0.34
C VAL A 61 -13.96 -7.83 -0.16
N SER A 62 -14.66 -8.62 -0.96
CA SER A 62 -16.11 -8.80 -0.89
C SER A 62 -16.46 -10.21 -1.39
N ASP A 63 -17.52 -10.75 -0.82
CA ASP A 63 -18.22 -11.98 -1.21
C ASP A 63 -19.01 -11.86 -2.53
N ARG A 64 -19.17 -10.65 -3.09
CA ARG A 64 -19.98 -10.39 -4.29
C ARG A 64 -19.30 -9.57 -5.38
#